data_AF-A0A0S7Z4A1-F1
#
_entry.id   AF-A0A0S7Z4A1-F1
#
_cell.length_a   1.000
_cell.length_b   1.000
_cell.length_c   1.000
_cell.angle_alpha   90.00
_cell.angle_beta   90.00
_cell.angle_gamma   90.00
#
_symmetry.space_group_name_H-M   'P 1'
#
loop_
_entity.id
_entity.type
_entity.pdbx_description
1 polymer ?
#
loop_
_entity_poly.entity_id
_entity_poly.type
_entity_poly.pdbx_seq_one_letter_code
_entity_poly.pdbx_strand_id
1 'polypeptide(L)'
;MPYTPSQIWTAGVGALSRAQEGGTKLFEDLVREGSRLHGGALDAAQKAVMQAFQGAQKSVNRRVDDVRDQATETWDNLEKIFQTRVQRALHQLGMPTVEEINALTGKVDQLTRAVDKLAEADGKARKPAARGGKKKKTAARKKARSKASRSTGSRSGAVPPGGG
;
A
#
# COMPACT_ATOMS: atom_id res chain seq x y z
N MET A 1 47.55 81.32 7.22
CA MET A 1 48.51 80.21 7.12
C MET A 1 48.03 79.27 6.02
N PRO A 2 48.69 79.16 4.86
CA PRO A 2 48.31 78.20 3.82
C PRO A 2 48.79 76.79 4.19
N TYR A 3 47.90 75.80 4.12
CA TYR A 3 48.22 74.39 4.37
C TYR A 3 48.96 73.79 3.17
N THR A 4 50.08 73.10 3.41
CA THR A 4 50.88 72.50 2.33
C THR A 4 50.33 71.12 1.93
N PRO A 5 50.37 70.75 0.63
CA PRO A 5 49.84 69.47 0.12
C PRO A 5 50.40 68.21 0.81
N SER A 6 51.60 68.30 1.39
CA SER A 6 52.23 67.20 2.13
C SER A 6 51.48 66.82 3.42
N GLN A 7 50.76 67.76 4.04
CA GLN A 7 49.95 67.50 5.24
C GLN A 7 48.66 66.74 4.90
N ILE A 8 48.09 67.02 3.73
CA ILE A 8 46.88 66.33 3.24
C ILE A 8 47.23 64.87 2.91
N TRP A 9 48.39 64.65 2.29
CA TRP A 9 48.84 63.29 1.97
C TRP A 9 49.21 62.48 3.22
N THR A 10 49.94 63.07 4.18
CA THR A 10 50.28 62.37 5.44
C THR A 10 49.06 62.10 6.32
N ALA A 11 48.06 62.98 6.32
CA ALA A 11 46.77 62.71 6.96
C ALA A 11 45.99 61.58 6.25
N GLY A 12 46.09 61.49 4.92
CA GLY A 12 45.49 60.41 4.13
C GLY A 12 46.11 59.04 4.40
N VAL A 13 47.44 58.95 4.42
CA VAL A 13 48.15 57.67 4.69
C VAL A 13 48.03 57.27 6.16
N GLY A 14 48.05 58.23 7.10
CA GLY A 14 47.84 57.95 8.52
C GLY A 14 46.43 57.45 8.87
N ALA A 15 45.39 57.92 8.17
CA ALA A 15 44.03 57.43 8.34
C ALA A 15 43.83 56.01 7.78
N LEU A 16 44.48 55.67 6.67
CA LEU A 16 44.45 54.33 6.09
C LEU A 16 45.13 53.29 6.99
N SER A 17 46.26 53.63 7.62
CA SER A 17 46.90 52.76 8.61
C SER A 17 46.05 52.60 9.88
N ARG A 18 45.32 53.64 10.32
CA ARG A 18 44.41 53.55 11.47
C ARG A 18 43.20 52.66 11.21
N ALA A 19 42.76 52.57 9.95
CA ALA A 19 41.77 51.58 9.50
C ALA A 19 42.35 50.15 9.44
N GLN A 20 43.64 49.96 9.18
CA GLN A 20 44.29 48.65 9.23
C GLN A 20 44.46 48.12 10.67
N GLU A 21 44.76 48.98 11.64
CA GLU A 21 44.95 48.58 13.05
C GLU A 21 43.64 48.29 13.79
N GLY A 22 42.52 48.92 13.39
CA GLY A 22 41.20 48.73 14.00
C GLY A 22 40.19 47.93 13.16
N GLY A 23 40.47 47.73 11.87
CA GLY A 23 39.49 47.19 10.90
C GLY A 23 39.23 45.70 11.03
N THR A 24 40.20 44.90 11.49
CA THR A 24 40.05 43.45 11.63
C THR A 24 39.06 43.07 12.73
N LYS A 25 39.10 43.73 13.89
CA LYS A 25 38.15 43.48 15.00
C LYS A 25 36.73 43.91 14.65
N LEU A 26 36.56 45.07 14.02
CA LEU A 26 35.25 45.52 13.55
C LEU A 26 34.70 44.61 12.44
N PHE A 27 35.57 44.11 11.55
CA PHE A 27 35.19 43.12 10.56
C PHE A 27 34.79 41.79 11.20
N GLU A 28 35.56 41.29 12.16
CA GLU A 28 35.22 40.07 12.91
C GLU A 28 33.88 40.21 13.66
N ASP A 29 33.63 41.35 14.29
CA ASP A 29 32.35 41.64 14.96
C ASP A 29 31.19 41.70 13.97
N LEU A 30 31.37 42.36 12.81
CA LEU A 30 30.37 42.39 11.74
C LEU A 30 30.12 41.02 11.12
N VAL A 31 31.16 40.20 10.93
CA VAL A 31 31.04 38.82 10.43
C VAL A 31 30.34 37.95 11.46
N ARG A 32 30.62 38.14 12.75
CA ARG A 32 29.97 37.41 13.83
C ARG A 32 28.49 37.78 13.94
N GLU A 33 28.16 39.06 13.81
CA GLU A 33 26.79 39.55 13.78
C GLU A 33 26.04 39.10 12.52
N GLY A 34 26.70 39.15 11.36
CA GLY A 34 26.18 38.65 10.09
C GLY A 34 25.93 37.14 10.11
N SER A 35 26.84 36.38 10.72
CA SER A 35 26.71 34.93 10.88
C SER A 35 25.56 34.56 11.82
N ARG A 36 25.33 35.34 12.89
CA ARG A 36 24.19 35.18 13.80
C ARG A 36 22.86 35.51 13.13
N LEU A 37 22.81 36.62 12.39
CA LEU A 37 21.64 37.02 11.60
C LEU A 37 21.32 35.99 10.51
N HIS A 38 22.33 35.50 9.79
CA HIS A 38 22.16 34.49 8.75
C HIS A 38 21.68 33.15 9.32
N GLY A 39 22.26 32.69 10.43
CA GLY A 39 21.84 31.46 11.10
C GLY A 39 20.38 31.53 11.59
N GLY A 40 19.99 32.64 12.21
CA GLY A 40 18.60 32.87 12.65
C GLY A 40 17.61 32.97 11.48
N ALA A 41 18.00 33.64 10.40
CA ALA A 41 17.19 33.76 9.19
C ALA A 41 17.00 32.41 8.48
N LEU A 42 18.05 31.57 8.40
CA LEU A 42 17.97 30.23 7.83
C LEU A 42 17.08 29.31 8.67
N ASP A 43 17.19 29.33 10.00
CA ASP A 43 16.35 28.52 10.88
C ASP A 43 14.87 28.93 10.79
N ALA A 44 14.60 30.25 10.72
CA ALA A 44 13.24 30.76 10.50
C ALA A 44 12.69 30.37 9.12
N ALA A 45 13.50 30.46 8.06
CA ALA A 45 13.12 30.02 6.73
C ALA A 45 12.85 28.51 6.67
N GLN A 46 13.71 27.70 7.29
CA GLN A 46 13.52 26.24 7.36
C GLN A 46 12.25 25.87 8.11
N LYS A 47 11.96 26.54 9.25
CA LYS A 47 10.70 26.38 9.99
C LYS A 47 9.48 26.77 9.16
N ALA A 48 9.55 27.90 8.44
CA ALA A 48 8.47 28.34 7.56
C ALA A 48 8.20 27.35 6.43
N VAL A 49 9.24 26.83 5.78
CA VAL A 49 9.13 25.80 4.74
C VAL A 49 8.54 24.51 5.31
N MET A 50 9.01 24.04 6.47
CA MET A 50 8.45 22.85 7.12
C MET A 50 6.98 23.04 7.49
N GLN A 51 6.59 24.20 8.02
CA GLN A 51 5.20 24.50 8.33
C GLN A 51 4.33 24.59 7.08
N ALA A 52 4.81 25.22 6.02
CA ALA A 52 4.12 25.29 4.74
C ALA A 52 3.93 23.89 4.14
N PHE A 53 4.97 23.05 4.19
CA PHE A 53 4.90 21.67 3.73
C PHE A 53 3.90 20.85 4.55
N GLN A 54 3.95 20.93 5.88
CA GLN A 54 2.99 20.25 6.75
C GLN A 54 1.55 20.75 6.53
N GLY A 55 1.37 22.06 6.31
CA GLY A 55 0.08 22.66 5.98
C GLY A 55 -0.46 22.17 4.63
N ALA A 56 0.40 22.11 3.62
CA ALA A 56 0.09 21.58 2.30
C ALA A 56 -0.24 20.08 2.36
N GLN A 57 0.54 19.29 3.10
CA GLN A 57 0.27 17.87 3.25
C GLN A 57 -1.07 17.62 3.96
N LYS A 58 -1.39 18.39 5.00
CA LYS A 58 -2.70 18.31 5.68
C LYS A 58 -3.85 18.74 4.78
N SER A 59 -3.69 19.77 3.96
CA SER A 59 -4.76 20.23 3.05
C SER A 59 -4.96 19.26 1.89
N VAL A 60 -3.88 18.68 1.36
CA VAL A 60 -3.95 17.62 0.35
C VAL A 60 -4.62 16.38 0.94
N ASN A 61 -4.24 15.93 2.14
CA ASN A 61 -4.85 14.75 2.76
C ASN A 61 -6.35 14.94 2.94
N ARG A 62 -6.78 16.10 3.49
CA ARG A 62 -8.20 16.42 3.63
C ARG A 62 -8.94 16.44 2.30
N ARG A 63 -8.37 17.06 1.26
CA ARG A 63 -8.99 17.09 -0.07
C ARG A 63 -9.09 15.70 -0.68
N VAL A 64 -8.10 14.83 -0.46
CA VAL A 64 -8.13 13.44 -0.92
C VAL A 64 -9.19 12.66 -0.17
N ASP A 65 -9.31 12.82 1.15
CA ASP A 65 -10.34 12.19 1.98
C ASP A 65 -11.74 12.67 1.56
N ASP A 66 -11.96 13.99 1.40
CA ASP A 66 -13.23 14.56 0.94
C ASP A 66 -13.61 14.09 -0.46
N VAL A 67 -12.66 14.02 -1.40
CA VAL A 67 -12.92 13.48 -2.76
C VAL A 67 -13.20 11.98 -2.73
N ARG A 68 -12.53 11.24 -1.85
CA ARG A 68 -12.77 9.80 -1.68
C ARG A 68 -14.18 9.52 -1.14
N ASP A 69 -14.63 10.33 -0.19
CA ASP A 69 -15.96 10.21 0.42
C ASP A 69 -17.07 10.74 -0.52
N GLN A 70 -16.83 11.83 -1.24
CA GLN A 70 -17.81 12.40 -2.17
C GLN A 70 -17.90 11.66 -3.51
N ALA A 71 -16.89 10.88 -3.88
CA ALA A 71 -16.78 10.31 -5.20
C ALA A 71 -16.61 8.79 -5.20
N THR A 72 -17.09 8.08 -4.16
CA THR A 72 -17.10 6.61 -4.11
C THR A 72 -17.73 6.01 -5.38
N GLU A 73 -18.77 6.63 -5.94
CA GLU A 73 -19.39 6.23 -7.21
C GLU A 73 -18.46 6.39 -8.43
N THR A 74 -17.60 7.41 -8.44
CA THR A 74 -16.57 7.56 -9.49
C THR A 74 -15.43 6.56 -9.31
N TRP A 75 -15.14 6.16 -8.07
CA TRP A 75 -14.16 5.12 -7.77
C TRP A 75 -14.60 3.75 -8.29
N ASP A 76 -15.88 3.40 -8.12
CA ASP A 76 -16.44 2.17 -8.70
C ASP A 76 -16.37 2.16 -10.24
N ASN A 77 -16.55 3.33 -10.88
CA ASN A 77 -16.37 3.45 -12.33
C ASN A 77 -14.89 3.33 -12.74
N LEU A 78 -13.97 3.89 -11.96
CA LEU A 78 -12.53 3.69 -12.17
C LEU A 78 -12.12 2.24 -11.97
N GLU A 79 -12.73 1.52 -11.02
CA GLU A 79 -12.51 0.09 -10.83
C GLU A 79 -12.92 -0.69 -12.09
N LYS A 80 -14.09 -0.40 -12.67
CA LYS A 80 -14.51 -1.01 -13.93
C LYS A 80 -13.54 -0.70 -15.09
N ILE A 81 -13.06 0.54 -15.19
CA ILE A 81 -12.09 0.94 -16.21
C ILE A 81 -10.73 0.27 -15.96
N PHE A 82 -10.29 0.18 -14.71
CA PHE A 82 -9.05 -0.47 -14.33
C PHE A 82 -9.11 -1.97 -14.63
N GLN A 83 -10.17 -2.67 -14.23
CA GLN A 83 -10.41 -4.07 -14.57
C GLN A 83 -10.38 -4.28 -16.08
N THR A 84 -11.06 -3.42 -16.86
CA THR A 84 -11.04 -3.46 -18.33
C THR A 84 -9.63 -3.26 -18.90
N ARG A 85 -8.85 -2.32 -18.33
CA ARG A 85 -7.48 -2.02 -18.78
C ARG A 85 -6.51 -3.13 -18.41
N VAL A 86 -6.62 -3.69 -17.20
CA VAL A 86 -5.83 -4.84 -16.74
C VAL A 86 -6.18 -6.06 -17.58
N GLN A 87 -7.46 -6.37 -17.77
CA GLN A 87 -7.90 -7.47 -18.64
C GLN A 87 -7.38 -7.29 -20.07
N ARG A 88 -7.42 -6.08 -20.62
CA ARG A 88 -6.84 -5.78 -21.93
C ARG A 88 -5.33 -5.97 -21.95
N ALA A 89 -4.60 -5.55 -20.92
CA ALA A 89 -3.15 -5.75 -20.83
C ALA A 89 -2.79 -7.24 -20.73
N LEU A 90 -3.52 -8.01 -19.93
CA LEU A 90 -3.36 -9.45 -19.79
C LEU A 90 -3.67 -10.19 -21.11
N HIS A 91 -4.73 -9.81 -21.80
CA HIS A 91 -5.07 -10.36 -23.11
C HIS A 91 -3.98 -10.05 -24.15
N GLN A 92 -3.41 -8.84 -24.15
CA GLN A 92 -2.28 -8.49 -25.03
C GLN A 92 -1.00 -9.26 -24.69
N LEU A 93 -0.86 -9.73 -23.45
CA LEU A 93 0.23 -10.62 -23.00
C LEU A 93 -0.07 -12.11 -23.29
N GLY A 94 -1.19 -12.43 -23.95
CA GLY A 94 -1.58 -13.80 -24.31
C GLY A 94 -2.20 -14.60 -23.17
N MET A 95 -2.62 -13.94 -22.08
CA MET A 95 -3.36 -14.61 -21.01
C MET A 95 -4.83 -14.77 -21.41
N PRO A 96 -5.38 -16.00 -21.45
CA PRO A 96 -6.78 -16.22 -21.77
C PRO A 96 -7.70 -15.65 -20.68
N THR A 97 -8.82 -15.07 -21.09
CA THR A 97 -9.78 -14.44 -20.17
C THR A 97 -10.68 -15.49 -19.49
N VAL A 98 -11.26 -15.13 -18.35
CA VAL A 98 -12.17 -16.03 -17.61
C VAL A 98 -13.40 -16.39 -18.45
N GLU A 99 -13.89 -15.45 -19.26
CA GLU A 99 -15.02 -15.64 -20.17
C GLU A 99 -14.69 -16.66 -21.26
N GLU A 100 -13.50 -16.59 -21.85
CA GLU A 100 -13.01 -17.55 -22.84
C GLU A 100 -12.84 -18.95 -22.24
N ILE A 101 -12.31 -19.05 -21.03
CA ILE A 101 -12.18 -20.33 -20.30
C ILE A 101 -13.57 -20.94 -20.09
N ASN A 102 -14.54 -20.16 -19.61
CA ASN A 102 -15.91 -20.63 -19.38
C ASN A 102 -16.60 -21.06 -20.68
N ALA A 103 -16.43 -20.30 -21.76
CA ALA A 103 -16.97 -20.64 -23.07
C ALA A 103 -16.34 -21.94 -23.62
N LEU A 104 -15.04 -22.14 -23.41
CA LEU A 104 -14.35 -23.35 -23.81
C LEU A 104 -14.80 -24.56 -22.99
N THR A 105 -14.95 -24.43 -21.67
CA THR A 105 -15.50 -25.48 -20.80
C THR A 105 -16.89 -25.92 -21.26
N GLY A 106 -17.78 -24.96 -21.57
CA GLY A 106 -19.11 -25.27 -22.08
C GLY A 106 -19.08 -26.02 -23.43
N LYS A 107 -18.17 -25.65 -24.33
CA LYS A 107 -17.97 -26.37 -25.60
C LYS A 107 -17.44 -27.79 -25.37
N VAL A 108 -16.51 -27.97 -24.44
CA VAL A 108 -15.99 -29.29 -24.06
C VAL A 108 -17.11 -30.16 -23.51
N ASP A 109 -17.96 -29.64 -22.60
CA ASP A 109 -19.08 -30.38 -22.05
C ASP A 109 -20.09 -30.83 -23.12
N GLN A 110 -20.38 -29.94 -24.10
CA GLN A 110 -21.23 -30.29 -25.23
C GLN A 110 -20.60 -31.38 -26.10
N LEU A 111 -19.30 -31.28 -26.35
CA LEU A 111 -18.58 -32.26 -27.15
C LEU A 111 -18.50 -33.62 -26.43
N THR A 112 -18.24 -33.63 -25.12
CA THR A 112 -18.28 -34.84 -24.28
C THR A 112 -19.66 -35.50 -24.37
N ARG A 113 -20.75 -34.73 -24.24
CA ARG A 113 -22.11 -35.26 -24.38
C ARG A 113 -22.39 -35.80 -25.78
N ALA A 114 -21.87 -35.17 -26.82
CA ALA A 114 -22.03 -35.63 -28.18
C ALA A 114 -21.25 -36.93 -28.44
N VAL A 115 -20.02 -37.03 -27.91
CA VAL A 115 -19.20 -38.24 -27.98
C VAL A 115 -19.82 -39.38 -27.18
N ASP A 116 -20.34 -39.13 -25.98
CA ASP A 116 -21.04 -40.14 -25.19
C ASP A 116 -22.27 -40.66 -25.93
N LYS A 117 -23.09 -39.77 -26.51
CA LYS A 117 -24.24 -40.16 -27.33
C LYS A 117 -23.84 -40.96 -28.57
N LEU A 118 -22.74 -40.61 -29.22
CA LEU A 118 -22.23 -41.34 -30.38
C LEU A 118 -21.67 -42.71 -29.95
N ALA A 119 -20.99 -42.79 -28.81
CA ALA A 119 -20.48 -44.05 -28.25
C ALA A 119 -21.61 -45.01 -27.82
N GLU A 120 -22.71 -44.48 -27.30
CA GLU A 120 -23.94 -45.23 -27.01
C GLU A 120 -24.65 -45.68 -28.30
N ALA A 121 -24.65 -44.84 -29.36
CA ALA A 121 -25.26 -45.16 -30.66
C ALA A 121 -24.43 -46.16 -31.49
N ASP A 122 -23.10 -46.12 -31.42
CA ASP A 122 -22.18 -47.06 -32.09
C ASP A 122 -22.06 -48.42 -31.36
N GLY A 123 -22.83 -48.64 -30.28
CA GLY A 123 -22.89 -49.93 -29.58
C GLY A 123 -21.56 -50.38 -28.96
N LYS A 124 -20.53 -49.52 -28.93
CA LYS A 124 -19.25 -49.84 -28.32
C LYS A 124 -19.28 -49.41 -26.87
N ALA A 125 -20.04 -50.19 -26.08
CA ALA A 125 -19.99 -50.19 -24.64
C ALA A 125 -18.53 -50.32 -24.17
N ARG A 126 -17.87 -49.18 -23.90
CA ARG A 126 -16.66 -49.17 -23.08
C ARG A 126 -17.13 -49.43 -21.67
N LYS A 127 -17.16 -50.73 -21.35
CA LYS A 127 -17.29 -51.32 -20.03
C LYS A 127 -16.61 -50.39 -19.00
N PRO A 128 -17.31 -49.94 -17.96
CA PRO A 128 -16.73 -49.03 -16.99
C PRO A 128 -15.49 -49.71 -16.41
N ALA A 129 -14.34 -49.05 -16.56
CA ALA A 129 -13.12 -49.47 -15.89
C ALA A 129 -13.44 -49.47 -14.39
N ALA A 130 -13.56 -50.67 -13.83
CA ALA A 130 -13.81 -50.88 -12.42
C ALA A 130 -12.76 -50.11 -11.63
N ARG A 131 -13.17 -49.00 -11.01
CA ARG A 131 -12.43 -48.41 -9.90
C ARG A 131 -12.28 -49.50 -8.85
N GLY A 132 -11.04 -49.95 -8.66
CA GLY A 132 -10.67 -51.02 -7.74
C GLY A 132 -11.10 -50.71 -6.32
N GLY A 133 -12.27 -51.19 -5.93
CA GLY A 133 -12.65 -51.36 -4.54
C GLY A 133 -12.05 -52.67 -4.01
N LYS A 134 -10.79 -52.63 -3.54
CA LYS A 134 -10.31 -53.67 -2.62
C LYS A 134 -11.06 -53.51 -1.30
N LYS A 135 -12.15 -54.26 -1.11
CA LYS A 135 -12.59 -54.66 0.23
C LYS A 135 -12.67 -56.18 0.31
N LYS A 136 -11.61 -56.69 0.93
CA LYS A 136 -11.29 -58.06 1.31
C LYS A 136 -12.50 -58.73 1.98
N LYS A 137 -12.87 -59.91 1.48
CA LYS A 137 -13.67 -60.90 2.20
C LYS A 137 -12.96 -61.26 3.51
N THR A 138 -13.64 -61.13 4.64
CA THR A 138 -13.44 -62.05 5.78
C THR A 138 -14.80 -62.37 6.39
N ALA A 139 -15.00 -63.66 6.55
CA ALA A 139 -16.22 -64.32 6.96
C ALA A 139 -16.62 -64.02 8.41
N ALA A 140 -17.92 -64.22 8.63
CA ALA A 140 -18.62 -64.41 9.88
C ALA A 140 -17.78 -64.82 11.11
N ARG A 141 -17.99 -64.12 12.23
CA ARG A 141 -18.03 -64.77 13.55
C ARG A 141 -19.01 -64.07 14.49
N LYS A 142 -19.88 -64.90 15.07
CA LYS A 142 -21.00 -64.62 15.97
C LYS A 142 -20.56 -64.10 17.35
N LYS A 143 -21.51 -63.38 17.99
CA LYS A 143 -21.89 -63.36 19.42
C LYS A 143 -20.89 -62.90 20.49
N ALA A 144 -21.36 -61.93 21.28
CA ALA A 144 -21.37 -61.82 22.76
C ALA A 144 -21.05 -60.35 23.17
N ARG A 145 -22.03 -59.53 23.61
CA ARG A 145 -22.66 -59.46 24.94
C ARG A 145 -21.74 -58.88 26.03
N SER A 146 -21.91 -57.59 26.32
CA SER A 146 -21.85 -56.91 27.64
C SER A 146 -22.14 -55.42 27.35
N LYS A 147 -23.19 -54.76 27.81
CA LYS A 147 -23.75 -54.49 29.15
C LYS A 147 -22.82 -53.69 30.06
N ALA A 148 -23.39 -52.60 30.58
CA ALA A 148 -22.92 -51.66 31.62
C ALA A 148 -22.01 -50.55 31.09
N SER A 149 -22.13 -49.27 31.46
CA SER A 149 -22.93 -48.56 32.48
C SER A 149 -22.83 -47.05 32.16
N ARG A 150 -23.93 -46.30 32.04
CA ARG A 150 -24.52 -45.39 33.04
C ARG A 150 -23.61 -44.26 33.57
N SER A 151 -24.24 -43.07 33.59
CA SER A 151 -24.02 -41.92 34.47
C SER A 151 -22.86 -41.01 34.04
N THR A 152 -22.93 -39.68 34.04
CA THR A 152 -23.77 -38.62 34.65
C THR A 152 -23.59 -37.37 33.73
N GLY A 153 -24.50 -36.43 33.50
CA GLY A 153 -25.48 -35.82 34.39
C GLY A 153 -24.85 -34.68 35.20
N SER A 154 -24.86 -33.43 34.69
CA SER A 154 -25.23 -32.18 35.41
C SER A 154 -24.57 -30.96 34.74
N ARG A 155 -25.24 -29.96 34.14
CA ARG A 155 -26.26 -28.95 34.58
C ARG A 155 -25.65 -27.66 35.16
N SER A 156 -26.33 -26.55 34.82
CA SER A 156 -26.35 -25.21 35.46
C SER A 156 -25.28 -24.22 34.98
N GLY A 157 -25.52 -22.95 34.65
CA GLY A 157 -26.67 -22.02 34.76
C GLY A 157 -26.08 -20.58 34.77
N ALA A 158 -26.34 -19.73 33.77
CA ALA A 158 -27.20 -18.52 33.78
C ALA A 158 -26.84 -17.39 34.78
N VAL A 159 -26.50 -16.18 34.28
CA VAL A 159 -26.89 -14.83 34.80
C VAL A 159 -26.82 -13.77 33.66
N PRO A 160 -27.80 -12.84 33.49
CA PRO A 160 -27.87 -11.78 32.46
C PRO A 160 -27.29 -10.41 32.91
N PRO A 161 -27.19 -9.37 32.02
CA PRO A 161 -26.59 -8.08 32.37
C PRO A 161 -27.60 -7.11 33.01
N GLY A 162 -27.15 -6.33 34.00
CA GLY A 162 -27.90 -5.24 34.64
C GLY A 162 -27.11 -3.92 34.56
N GLY A 163 -27.82 -2.85 34.21
CA GLY A 163 -27.30 -1.49 34.09
C GLY A 163 -27.27 -0.71 35.40
N GLY A 164 -26.44 0.34 35.39
CA GLY A 164 -26.26 1.39 36.39
C GLY A 164 -25.26 2.39 35.84
#